data_AF-A0A1G0SJB3-F1
#
_entry.id   AF-A0A1G0SJB3-F1
#
_cell.length_a   1.000
_cell.length_b   1.000
_cell.length_c   1.000
_cell.angle_alpha   90.00
_cell.angle_beta   90.00
_cell.angle_gamma   90.00
#
_symmetry.space_group_name_H-M   'P 1'
#
loop_
_entity.id
_entity.type
_entity.pdbx_description
1 polymer ?
#
loop_
_entity_poly.entity_id
_entity_poly.type
_entity_poly.pdbx_seq_one_letter_code
_entity_poly.pdbx_strand_id
1 'polypeptide(L)'
;MNILMAIGYATVAAELIPIYAGYKVRDALDRPLQIMLAYLISSFLTDILLFTLSVRGVNNLWVIRLYTPFEFGLIMLVFHYWQKESTIRRVILWSIPVFLSLALLDSIVSEHSAGFNAVSKAVSAIAIVIISSYTLFQLRLSNTERLASDPTMWISVATLLHFGVGAVVYVASNLLMLFPKELALIPWTFKAITHTAASVIFAKGFLCLWTK
;
A
#
# COMPACT_ATOMS: atom_id res chain seq x y z
N MET A 1 22.08 18.72 0.11
CA MET A 1 20.97 17.81 0.46
C MET A 1 21.16 16.53 -0.35
N ASN A 2 21.35 15.37 0.30
CA ASN A 2 21.54 14.09 -0.41
C ASN A 2 20.31 13.79 -1.26
N ILE A 3 20.50 13.34 -2.51
CA ILE A 3 19.43 12.99 -3.46
C ILE A 3 18.37 12.06 -2.82
N LEU A 4 18.81 11.12 -2.00
CA LEU A 4 17.94 10.20 -1.27
C LEU A 4 16.98 10.90 -0.29
N MET A 5 17.44 11.96 0.39
CA MET A 5 16.56 12.76 1.25
C MET A 5 15.53 13.52 0.43
N ALA A 6 15.94 14.08 -0.71
CA ALA A 6 15.01 14.78 -1.60
C ALA A 6 13.91 13.84 -2.13
N ILE A 7 14.28 12.60 -2.51
CA ILE A 7 13.32 11.57 -2.92
C ILE A 7 12.37 11.22 -1.77
N GLY A 8 12.89 11.03 -0.56
CA GLY A 8 12.07 10.78 0.64
C GLY A 8 11.03 11.88 0.88
N TYR A 9 11.45 13.15 0.88
CA TYR A 9 10.53 14.28 1.02
C TYR A 9 9.48 14.34 -0.10
N ALA A 10 9.90 14.09 -1.35
CA ALA A 10 9.00 14.10 -2.49
C ALA A 10 7.94 13.01 -2.40
N THR A 11 8.30 11.80 -1.95
CA THR A 11 7.35 10.69 -1.76
C THR A 11 6.34 11.03 -0.67
N VAL A 12 6.78 11.49 0.50
CA VAL A 12 5.86 11.87 1.60
C VAL A 12 4.94 13.02 1.17
N ALA A 13 5.46 14.03 0.47
CA ALA A 13 4.65 15.13 -0.04
C ALA A 13 3.64 14.68 -1.10
N ALA A 14 3.96 13.69 -1.93
CA ALA A 14 3.07 13.18 -2.96
C ALA A 14 1.82 12.49 -2.39
N GLU A 15 1.87 11.95 -1.18
CA GLU A 15 0.70 11.36 -0.50
C GLU A 15 -0.36 12.40 -0.13
N LEU A 16 -0.01 13.68 -0.01
CA LEU A 16 -0.99 14.75 0.18
C LEU A 16 -1.91 14.92 -1.02
N ILE A 17 -1.47 14.57 -2.22
CA ILE A 17 -2.24 14.72 -3.46
C ILE A 17 -3.54 13.88 -3.40
N PRO A 18 -3.50 12.54 -3.21
CA PRO A 18 -4.72 11.75 -3.12
C PRO A 18 -5.52 12.03 -1.84
N ILE A 19 -4.89 12.40 -0.73
CA ILE A 19 -5.60 12.79 0.50
C ILE A 19 -6.44 14.04 0.25
N TYR A 20 -5.86 15.07 -0.38
CA TYR A 20 -6.58 16.30 -0.72
C TYR A 20 -7.71 16.01 -1.72
N ALA A 21 -7.45 15.20 -2.75
CA ALA A 21 -8.47 14.79 -3.71
C ALA A 21 -9.65 14.09 -3.03
N GLY A 22 -9.38 13.10 -2.16
CA GLY A 22 -10.41 12.39 -1.39
C GLY A 22 -11.18 13.30 -0.44
N TYR A 23 -10.51 14.26 0.22
CA TYR A 23 -11.17 15.23 1.09
C TYR A 23 -12.11 16.16 0.31
N LYS A 24 -11.76 16.55 -0.91
CA LYS A 24 -12.60 17.40 -1.78
C LYS A 24 -13.90 16.74 -2.20
N VAL A 25 -13.90 15.41 -2.38
CA VAL A 25 -15.09 14.63 -2.77
C VAL A 25 -15.68 13.84 -1.59
N ARG A 26 -15.33 14.20 -0.34
CA ARG A 26 -15.65 13.41 0.87
C ARG A 26 -17.13 13.06 1.02
N ASP A 27 -18.01 13.99 0.63
CA ASP A 27 -19.46 13.86 0.79
C ASP A 27 -20.05 12.85 -0.23
N ALA A 28 -19.31 12.55 -1.29
CA ALA A 28 -19.67 11.56 -2.31
C ALA A 28 -18.97 10.19 -2.13
N LEU A 29 -18.16 10.02 -1.08
CA LEU A 29 -17.42 8.77 -0.86
C LEU A 29 -18.34 7.67 -0.35
N ASP A 30 -18.41 6.59 -1.11
CA ASP A 30 -18.94 5.32 -0.64
C ASP A 30 -17.99 4.65 0.37
N ARG A 31 -18.46 3.57 0.99
CA ARG A 31 -17.72 2.88 2.05
C ARG A 31 -16.28 2.45 1.66
N PRO A 32 -16.03 1.80 0.50
CA PRO A 32 -14.67 1.43 0.11
C PRO A 32 -13.75 2.64 -0.04
N LEU A 33 -14.25 3.76 -0.60
CA LEU A 33 -13.43 4.95 -0.79
C LEU A 33 -13.16 5.71 0.53
N GLN A 34 -14.08 5.68 1.49
CA GLN A 34 -13.82 6.16 2.85
C GLN A 34 -12.68 5.38 3.51
N ILE A 35 -12.69 4.05 3.38
CA ILE A 35 -11.63 3.19 3.92
C ILE A 35 -10.31 3.43 3.19
N MET A 36 -10.35 3.64 1.87
CA MET A 36 -9.16 4.00 1.09
C MET A 36 -8.57 5.35 1.53
N LEU A 37 -9.41 6.36 1.80
CA LEU A 37 -8.95 7.63 2.34
C LEU A 37 -8.33 7.46 3.73
N ALA A 38 -8.93 6.63 4.60
CA ALA A 38 -8.35 6.29 5.90
C ALA A 38 -6.99 5.60 5.77
N TYR A 39 -6.83 4.68 4.80
CA TYR A 39 -5.54 4.07 4.47
C TYR A 39 -4.51 5.12 4.09
N LEU A 40 -4.82 6.01 3.15
CA LEU A 40 -3.87 7.03 2.70
C LEU A 40 -3.45 7.99 3.83
N ILE A 41 -4.39 8.41 4.67
CA ILE A 41 -4.07 9.24 5.85
C ILE A 41 -3.16 8.46 6.80
N SER A 42 -3.46 7.19 7.07
CA SER A 42 -2.64 6.37 7.97
C SER A 42 -1.25 6.07 7.40
N SER A 43 -1.12 5.92 6.08
CA SER A 43 0.15 5.78 5.37
C SER A 43 1.00 7.03 5.56
N PHE A 44 0.41 8.19 5.28
CA PHE A 44 1.10 9.48 5.40
C PHE A 44 1.62 9.74 6.80
N LEU A 45 0.79 9.48 7.83
CA LEU A 45 1.20 9.61 9.23
C LEU A 45 2.31 8.62 9.59
N THR A 46 2.24 7.40 9.07
CA THR A 46 3.27 6.38 9.29
C THR A 46 4.59 6.78 8.64
N ASP A 47 4.57 7.30 7.42
CA ASP A 47 5.78 7.73 6.71
C ASP A 47 6.42 8.95 7.38
N ILE A 48 5.63 9.92 7.87
CA ILE A 48 6.15 11.01 8.73
C ILE A 48 6.84 10.46 9.97
N LEU A 49 6.21 9.50 10.66
CA LEU A 49 6.78 8.89 11.86
C LEU A 49 8.08 8.15 11.56
N LEU A 50 8.10 7.31 10.52
CA LEU A 50 9.28 6.57 10.07
C LEU A 50 10.43 7.50 9.70
N PHE A 51 10.14 8.59 8.97
CA PHE A 51 11.12 9.58 8.58
C PHE A 51 11.68 10.33 9.80
N THR A 52 10.81 10.76 10.70
CA THR A 52 11.21 11.48 11.93
C THR A 52 12.10 10.62 12.82
N LEU A 53 11.77 9.34 13.00
CA LEU A 53 12.59 8.40 13.76
C LEU A 53 13.95 8.15 13.08
N SER A 54 13.94 7.99 11.75
CA SER A 54 15.15 7.78 10.94
C SER A 54 16.13 8.95 11.07
N VAL A 55 15.66 10.20 10.95
CA VAL A 55 16.50 11.41 11.11
C VAL A 55 17.08 11.51 12.52
N ARG A 56 16.38 10.99 13.54
CA ARG A 56 16.85 10.94 14.94
C ARG A 56 17.75 9.73 15.23
N GLY A 57 18.04 8.88 14.23
CA GLY A 57 18.81 7.65 14.41
C GLY A 57 18.12 6.58 15.26
N VAL A 58 16.81 6.70 15.48
CA VAL A 58 16.02 5.75 16.26
C VAL A 58 15.54 4.62 15.35
N ASN A 59 15.71 3.37 15.79
CA ASN A 59 15.18 2.21 15.08
C ASN A 59 13.66 2.33 14.90
N ASN A 60 13.20 2.28 13.65
CA ASN A 60 11.81 2.49 13.25
C ASN A 60 11.14 1.20 12.73
N LEU A 61 11.81 0.04 12.80
CA LEU A 61 11.29 -1.24 12.31
C LEU A 61 10.04 -1.68 13.07
N TRP A 62 9.91 -1.31 14.35
CA TRP A 62 8.73 -1.61 15.16
C TRP A 62 7.46 -0.95 14.59
N VAL A 63 7.57 0.26 14.04
CA VAL A 63 6.46 0.96 13.38
C VAL A 63 6.02 0.16 12.16
N ILE A 64 6.97 -0.32 11.36
CA ILE A 64 6.69 -1.14 10.17
C ILE A 64 5.96 -2.43 10.58
N ARG A 65 6.41 -3.11 11.65
CA ARG A 65 5.79 -4.34 12.15
C ARG A 65 4.33 -4.13 12.57
N LEU A 66 4.04 -3.05 13.28
CA LEU A 66 2.67 -2.72 13.72
C LEU A 66 1.79 -2.25 12.56
N TYR A 67 2.33 -1.44 11.65
CA TYR A 67 1.56 -0.88 10.54
C TYR A 67 1.22 -1.91 9.47
N THR A 68 2.07 -2.90 9.23
CA THR A 68 1.85 -3.92 8.17
C THR A 68 0.50 -4.65 8.24
N PRO A 69 0.07 -5.24 9.38
CA PRO A 69 -1.25 -5.86 9.47
C PRO A 69 -2.39 -4.86 9.36
N PHE A 70 -2.19 -3.63 9.83
CA PHE A 70 -3.19 -2.57 9.71
C PHE A 70 -3.39 -2.13 8.25
N GLU A 71 -2.29 -1.86 7.53
CA GLU A 71 -2.25 -1.56 6.10
C GLU A 71 -2.95 -2.67 5.29
N PHE A 72 -2.58 -3.93 5.55
CA PHE A 72 -3.20 -5.07 4.89
C PHE A 72 -4.70 -5.12 5.15
N GLY A 73 -5.13 -4.95 6.40
CA GLY A 73 -6.53 -4.96 6.78
C GLY A 73 -7.34 -3.88 6.05
N LEU A 74 -6.85 -2.64 6.02
CA LEU A 74 -7.55 -1.55 5.33
C LEU A 74 -7.66 -1.80 3.83
N ILE A 75 -6.57 -2.18 3.17
CA ILE A 75 -6.59 -2.45 1.72
C ILE A 75 -7.50 -3.63 1.38
N MET A 76 -7.43 -4.72 2.14
CA MET A 76 -8.30 -5.88 1.94
C MET A 76 -9.77 -5.52 2.17
N LEU A 77 -10.09 -4.66 3.13
CA LEU A 77 -11.46 -4.16 3.33
C LEU A 77 -11.95 -3.33 2.14
N VAL A 78 -11.11 -2.49 1.53
CA VAL A 78 -11.47 -1.79 0.29
C VAL A 78 -11.91 -2.79 -0.78
N PHE A 79 -11.07 -3.81 -1.05
CA PHE A 79 -11.38 -4.82 -2.05
C PHE A 79 -12.58 -5.70 -1.69
N HIS A 80 -12.79 -5.99 -0.40
CA HIS A 80 -13.95 -6.74 0.10
C HIS A 80 -15.28 -6.11 -0.36
N TYR A 81 -15.40 -4.79 -0.24
CA TYR A 81 -16.63 -4.08 -0.62
C TYR A 81 -16.88 -4.05 -2.13
N TRP A 82 -15.84 -4.19 -2.95
CA TRP A 82 -15.96 -4.24 -4.41
C TRP A 82 -16.26 -5.62 -4.97
N GLN A 83 -16.06 -6.68 -4.19
CA GLN A 83 -16.37 -8.04 -4.68
C GLN A 83 -17.87 -8.32 -4.64
N LYS A 84 -18.40 -8.71 -5.80
CA LYS A 84 -19.78 -9.20 -5.95
C LYS A 84 -19.93 -10.66 -5.53
N GLU A 85 -18.91 -11.47 -5.77
CA GLU A 85 -18.92 -12.91 -5.47
C GLU A 85 -18.75 -13.15 -3.96
N SER A 86 -19.72 -13.83 -3.35
CA SER A 86 -19.73 -14.06 -1.90
C SER A 86 -18.53 -14.89 -1.41
N THR A 87 -18.04 -15.81 -2.24
CA THR A 87 -16.89 -16.67 -1.91
C THR A 87 -15.64 -15.83 -1.76
N ILE A 88 -15.31 -15.03 -2.78
CA ILE A 88 -14.12 -14.15 -2.76
C ILE A 88 -14.24 -13.13 -1.63
N ARG A 89 -15.42 -12.55 -1.42
CA ARG A 89 -15.67 -11.61 -0.32
C ARG A 89 -15.37 -12.23 1.05
N ARG A 90 -15.74 -13.50 1.27
CA ARG A 90 -15.40 -14.25 2.50
C ARG A 90 -13.92 -14.57 2.59
N VAL A 91 -13.28 -14.98 1.49
CA VAL A 91 -11.83 -15.26 1.45
C VAL A 91 -11.04 -14.02 1.86
N ILE A 92 -11.38 -12.85 1.32
CA ILE A 92 -10.76 -11.58 1.69
C ILE A 92 -10.97 -11.31 3.19
N LEU A 93 -12.20 -11.43 3.68
CA LEU A 93 -12.50 -11.12 5.08
C LEU A 93 -11.76 -12.04 6.06
N TRP A 94 -11.67 -13.34 5.76
CA TRP A 94 -10.92 -14.31 6.57
C TRP A 94 -9.41 -14.16 6.44
N SER A 95 -8.91 -13.64 5.31
CA SER A 95 -7.48 -13.39 5.15
C SER A 95 -6.95 -12.35 6.14
N ILE A 96 -7.78 -11.41 6.61
CA ILE A 96 -7.38 -10.35 7.55
C ILE A 96 -6.95 -10.92 8.91
N PRO A 97 -7.80 -11.65 9.66
CA PRO A 97 -7.39 -12.23 10.94
C PRO A 97 -6.31 -13.31 10.78
N VAL A 98 -6.30 -14.05 9.66
CA VAL A 98 -5.23 -15.01 9.36
C VAL A 98 -3.89 -14.28 9.20
N PHE A 99 -3.85 -13.21 8.40
CA PHE A 99 -2.63 -12.43 8.22
C PHE A 99 -2.18 -11.72 9.49
N LEU A 100 -3.12 -11.18 10.28
CA LEU A 100 -2.80 -10.60 11.59
C LEU A 100 -2.11 -11.64 12.49
N SER A 101 -2.62 -12.87 12.52
CA SER A 101 -2.02 -13.96 13.29
C SER A 101 -0.62 -14.30 12.80
N LEU A 102 -0.42 -14.37 11.47
CA LEU A 102 0.90 -14.59 10.87
C LEU A 102 1.88 -13.46 11.18
N ALA A 103 1.46 -12.20 11.08
CA ALA A 103 2.29 -11.04 11.36
C ALA A 103 2.70 -10.95 12.84
N LEU A 104 1.82 -11.37 13.76
CA LEU A 104 2.14 -11.47 15.19
C LEU A 104 3.16 -12.59 15.46
N LEU A 105 2.96 -13.77 14.88
CA LEU A 105 3.91 -14.88 14.99
C LEU A 105 5.29 -14.50 14.43
N ASP A 106 5.31 -13.90 13.24
CA ASP A 106 6.54 -13.43 12.61
C ASP A 106 7.23 -12.32 13.42
N SER A 107 6.48 -11.45 14.09
CA SER A 107 7.04 -10.44 15.00
C SER A 107 7.73 -11.06 16.21
N ILE A 108 7.14 -12.11 16.81
CA ILE A 108 7.73 -12.84 17.95
C ILE A 108 9.00 -13.58 17.53
N VAL A 109 8.98 -14.23 16.36
CA VAL A 109 10.14 -14.96 15.82
C VAL A 109 11.26 -14.00 15.40
N SER A 110 10.91 -12.88 14.74
CA SER A 110 11.87 -11.89 14.24
C SER A 110 12.43 -10.95 15.30
N GLU A 111 11.88 -10.94 16.52
CA GLU A 111 12.45 -10.18 17.65
C GLU A 111 13.85 -10.69 18.01
N HIS A 112 14.13 -11.98 17.77
CA HIS A 112 15.44 -12.58 17.99
C HIS A 112 16.46 -12.33 16.86
N SER A 113 16.04 -11.85 15.68
CA SER A 113 16.92 -11.74 14.50
C SER A 113 17.36 -10.31 14.13
N ALA A 114 16.91 -9.28 14.89
CA ALA A 114 17.13 -7.85 14.56
C ALA A 114 16.74 -7.45 13.12
N GLY A 115 16.04 -8.32 12.40
CA GLY A 115 15.83 -8.23 10.97
C GLY A 115 14.62 -7.38 10.58
N PHE A 116 14.67 -6.90 9.34
CA PHE A 116 13.52 -6.33 8.64
C PHE A 116 12.43 -7.41 8.51
N ASN A 117 11.17 -7.04 8.76
CA ASN A 117 10.03 -7.94 8.60
C ASN A 117 9.74 -8.15 7.10
N ALA A 118 10.61 -8.91 6.44
CA ALA A 118 10.57 -9.15 5.00
C ALA A 118 9.41 -10.06 4.61
N VAL A 119 9.17 -11.10 5.42
CA VAL A 119 8.21 -12.17 5.10
C VAL A 119 6.78 -11.63 5.19
N SER A 120 6.38 -11.00 6.29
CA SER A 120 5.00 -10.51 6.42
C SER A 120 4.70 -9.42 5.38
N LYS A 121 5.66 -8.51 5.12
CA LYS A 121 5.53 -7.49 4.06
C LYS A 121 5.43 -8.10 2.66
N ALA A 122 6.20 -9.14 2.36
CA ALA A 122 6.12 -9.83 1.07
C ALA A 122 4.78 -10.54 0.89
N VAL A 123 4.33 -11.29 1.91
CA VAL A 123 3.05 -12.01 1.88
C VAL A 123 1.87 -11.05 1.74
N SER A 124 1.86 -9.94 2.49
CA SER A 124 0.79 -8.93 2.36
C SER A 124 0.76 -8.32 0.96
N ALA A 125 1.92 -7.93 0.42
CA ALA A 125 2.02 -7.32 -0.90
C ALA A 125 1.56 -8.28 -2.00
N ILE A 126 1.96 -9.56 -1.95
CA ILE A 126 1.54 -10.58 -2.92
C ILE A 126 0.03 -10.79 -2.87
N ALA A 127 -0.56 -10.92 -1.67
CA ALA A 127 -1.99 -11.08 -1.52
C ALA A 127 -2.78 -9.86 -2.08
N ILE A 128 -2.29 -8.65 -1.81
CA ILE A 128 -2.87 -7.40 -2.34
C ILE A 128 -2.75 -7.34 -3.88
N VAL A 129 -1.62 -7.75 -4.44
CA VAL A 129 -1.41 -7.85 -5.90
C VAL A 129 -2.40 -8.82 -6.54
N ILE A 130 -2.62 -9.98 -5.92
CA ILE A 130 -3.57 -10.98 -6.43
C ILE A 130 -4.99 -10.40 -6.45
N ILE A 131 -5.45 -9.80 -5.35
CA ILE A 131 -6.84 -9.32 -5.30
C ILE A 131 -7.07 -8.07 -6.16
N SER A 132 -6.08 -7.18 -6.26
CA SER A 132 -6.16 -6.01 -7.14
C SER A 132 -6.21 -6.42 -8.62
N SER A 133 -5.41 -7.41 -9.00
CA SER A 133 -5.44 -8.00 -10.35
C SER A 133 -6.78 -8.69 -10.63
N TYR A 134 -7.30 -9.48 -9.69
CA TYR A 134 -8.61 -10.12 -9.82
C TYR A 134 -9.73 -9.09 -9.98
N THR A 135 -9.68 -7.99 -9.22
CA THR A 135 -10.67 -6.91 -9.29
C THR A 135 -10.65 -6.21 -10.65
N LEU A 136 -9.45 -5.93 -11.19
CA LEU A 136 -9.31 -5.39 -12.55
C LEU A 136 -9.87 -6.33 -13.62
N PHE A 137 -9.62 -7.63 -13.47
CA PHE A 137 -10.15 -8.64 -14.37
C PHE A 137 -11.69 -8.67 -14.34
N GLN A 138 -12.29 -8.63 -13.14
CA GLN A 138 -13.75 -8.59 -12.97
C GLN A 138 -14.39 -7.32 -13.53
N LEU A 139 -13.77 -6.15 -13.32
CA LEU A 139 -14.22 -4.89 -13.91
C LEU A 139 -14.24 -4.95 -15.44
N ARG A 140 -13.26 -5.62 -16.05
CA ARG A 140 -13.23 -5.79 -17.50
C ARG A 140 -14.35 -6.70 -17.99
N LEU A 141 -14.65 -7.78 -17.27
CA LEU A 141 -15.73 -8.71 -17.61
C LEU A 141 -17.12 -8.09 -17.44
N SER A 142 -17.30 -7.14 -16.52
CA SER A 142 -18.59 -6.50 -16.28
C SER A 142 -19.05 -5.52 -17.37
N ASN A 143 -18.32 -5.39 -18.49
CA ASN A 143 -18.63 -4.49 -19.62
C ASN A 143 -18.96 -3.06 -19.19
N THR A 144 -18.24 -2.54 -18.18
CA THR A 144 -18.43 -1.17 -17.72
C THR A 144 -18.04 -0.22 -18.88
N GLU A 145 -19.02 0.42 -19.50
CA GLU A 145 -18.85 1.21 -20.75
C GLU A 145 -17.79 2.32 -20.63
N ARG A 146 -17.44 2.73 -19.40
CA ARG A 146 -16.41 3.74 -19.12
C ARG A 146 -15.50 3.32 -17.97
N LEU A 147 -14.67 2.30 -18.19
CA LEU A 147 -13.60 1.88 -17.26
C LEU A 147 -12.77 3.06 -16.70
N ALA A 148 -12.40 4.01 -17.57
CA ALA A 148 -11.60 5.18 -17.19
C ALA A 148 -12.32 6.18 -16.26
N SER A 149 -13.64 6.04 -16.08
CA SER A 149 -14.45 6.86 -15.17
C SER A 149 -14.79 6.10 -13.87
N ASP A 150 -14.34 4.86 -13.72
CA ASP A 150 -14.59 4.05 -12.53
C ASP A 150 -13.44 4.23 -11.51
N PRO A 151 -13.72 4.69 -10.28
CA PRO A 151 -12.70 4.82 -9.23
C PRO A 151 -12.01 3.50 -8.91
N THR A 152 -12.73 2.38 -9.02
CA THR A 152 -12.25 1.01 -8.73
C THR A 152 -11.09 0.64 -9.65
N MET A 153 -11.14 1.05 -10.92
CA MET A 153 -10.07 0.80 -11.89
C MET A 153 -8.79 1.50 -11.45
N TRP A 154 -8.84 2.82 -11.24
CA TRP A 154 -7.66 3.63 -10.93
C TRP A 154 -7.02 3.20 -9.61
N ILE A 155 -7.83 2.94 -8.60
CA ILE A 155 -7.33 2.45 -7.32
C ILE A 155 -6.67 1.08 -7.47
N SER A 156 -7.29 0.15 -8.21
CA SER A 156 -6.70 -1.17 -8.39
C SER A 156 -5.37 -1.12 -9.15
N VAL A 157 -5.27 -0.25 -10.17
CA VAL A 157 -4.00 0.00 -10.90
C VAL A 157 -2.93 0.60 -9.99
N ALA A 158 -3.27 1.62 -9.20
CA ALA A 158 -2.35 2.25 -8.26
C ALA A 158 -1.85 1.26 -7.20
N THR A 159 -2.76 0.47 -6.63
CA THR A 159 -2.43 -0.61 -5.69
C THR A 159 -1.51 -1.64 -6.33
N LEU A 160 -1.82 -2.11 -7.55
CA LEU A 160 -1.00 -3.09 -8.25
C LEU A 160 0.42 -2.54 -8.52
N LEU A 161 0.54 -1.28 -8.93
CA LEU A 161 1.83 -0.64 -9.16
C LEU A 161 2.66 -0.53 -7.88
N HIS A 162 2.04 -0.06 -6.79
CA HIS A 162 2.70 0.12 -5.50
C HIS A 162 3.13 -1.21 -4.88
N PHE A 163 2.18 -2.13 -4.70
CA PHE A 163 2.42 -3.41 -4.02
C PHE A 163 3.12 -4.42 -4.90
N GLY A 164 2.99 -4.35 -6.23
CA GLY A 164 3.72 -5.22 -7.16
C GLY A 164 5.23 -5.00 -7.09
N VAL A 165 5.68 -3.76 -7.20
CA VAL A 165 7.10 -3.42 -7.01
C VAL A 165 7.53 -3.66 -5.57
N GLY A 166 6.67 -3.32 -4.59
CA GLY A 166 6.90 -3.60 -3.18
C GLY A 166 7.20 -5.07 -2.91
N ALA A 167 6.40 -5.99 -3.45
CA ALA A 167 6.56 -7.43 -3.25
C ALA A 167 7.96 -7.92 -3.67
N VAL A 168 8.45 -7.50 -4.85
CA VAL A 168 9.79 -7.86 -5.33
C VAL A 168 10.87 -7.34 -4.39
N VAL A 169 10.77 -6.07 -3.96
CA VAL A 169 11.74 -5.45 -3.04
C VAL A 169 11.71 -6.11 -1.66
N TYR A 170 10.53 -6.44 -1.14
CA TYR A 170 10.39 -7.07 0.18
C TYR A 170 10.91 -8.51 0.19
N VAL A 171 10.65 -9.31 -0.84
CA VAL A 171 11.22 -10.67 -0.96
C VAL A 171 12.75 -10.59 -1.03
N ALA A 172 13.28 -9.63 -1.79
CA ALA A 172 14.72 -9.45 -1.94
C ALA A 172 15.38 -8.76 -0.75
N SER A 173 14.65 -8.20 0.22
CA SER A 173 15.22 -7.24 1.17
C SER A 173 16.37 -7.81 2.02
N ASN A 174 16.26 -9.07 2.44
CA ASN A 174 17.33 -9.73 3.21
C ASN A 174 18.57 -9.99 2.37
N LEU A 175 18.39 -10.31 1.07
CA LEU A 175 19.48 -10.45 0.12
C LEU A 175 20.13 -9.08 -0.17
N LEU A 176 19.34 -8.01 -0.29
CA LEU A 176 19.85 -6.65 -0.52
C LEU A 176 20.75 -6.16 0.62
N MET A 177 20.56 -6.64 1.85
CA MET A 177 21.42 -6.31 2.99
C MET A 177 22.84 -6.88 2.89
N LEU A 178 23.07 -7.86 2.02
CA LEU A 178 24.40 -8.45 1.78
C LEU A 178 25.24 -7.63 0.78
N PHE A 179 24.61 -6.69 0.06
CA PHE A 179 25.28 -5.84 -0.92
C PHE A 179 25.75 -4.51 -0.31
N PRO A 180 26.73 -3.82 -0.94
CA PRO A 180 27.07 -2.45 -0.60
C PRO A 180 25.83 -1.55 -0.57
N LYS A 181 25.83 -0.56 0.34
CA LYS A 181 24.67 0.30 0.59
C LYS A 181 24.16 0.98 -0.67
N GLU A 182 25.06 1.39 -1.55
CA GLU A 182 24.77 2.08 -2.80
C GLU A 182 23.91 1.20 -3.74
N LEU A 183 24.23 -0.09 -3.84
CA LEU A 183 23.47 -1.05 -4.64
C LEU A 183 22.17 -1.45 -3.95
N ALA A 184 22.20 -1.62 -2.62
CA ALA A 184 21.02 -1.96 -1.83
C ALA A 184 19.92 -0.88 -1.94
N LEU A 185 20.29 0.39 -2.14
CA LEU A 185 19.36 1.53 -2.24
C LEU A 185 18.64 1.64 -3.59
N ILE A 186 19.13 1.01 -4.67
CA ILE A 186 18.53 1.12 -6.01
C ILE A 186 17.09 0.57 -6.01
N PRO A 187 16.81 -0.66 -5.52
CA PRO A 187 15.43 -1.19 -5.47
C PRO A 187 14.50 -0.36 -4.57
N TRP A 188 15.00 0.16 -3.45
CA TRP A 188 14.23 1.03 -2.56
C TRP A 188 13.87 2.36 -3.23
N THR A 189 14.78 2.92 -4.02
CA THR A 189 14.54 4.13 -4.81
C THR A 189 13.49 3.88 -5.88
N PHE A 190 13.57 2.74 -6.57
CA PHE A 190 12.57 2.36 -7.57
C PHE A 190 11.18 2.20 -6.95
N LYS A 191 11.08 1.55 -5.77
CA LYS A 191 9.85 1.47 -4.98
C LYS A 191 9.31 2.85 -4.59
N ALA A 192 10.17 3.80 -4.21
CA ALA A 192 9.75 5.15 -3.86
C ALA A 192 9.14 5.90 -5.06
N ILE A 193 9.74 5.74 -6.25
CA ILE A 193 9.22 6.33 -7.49
C ILE A 193 7.85 5.74 -7.85
N THR A 194 7.69 4.42 -7.77
CA THR A 194 6.39 3.79 -8.07
C THR A 194 5.34 4.11 -7.03
N HIS A 195 5.71 4.31 -5.77
CA HIS A 195 4.82 4.85 -4.75
C HIS A 195 4.34 6.25 -5.12
N THR A 196 5.25 7.18 -5.45
CA THR A 196 4.88 8.53 -5.88
C THR A 196 3.94 8.52 -7.10
N ALA A 197 4.21 7.66 -8.08
CA ALA A 197 3.33 7.49 -9.24
C ALA A 197 1.95 6.94 -8.84
N ALA A 198 1.90 5.93 -7.97
CA ALA A 198 0.65 5.37 -7.45
C ALA A 198 -0.17 6.42 -6.70
N SER A 199 0.44 7.32 -5.92
CA SER A 199 -0.26 8.42 -5.23
C SER A 199 -1.01 9.34 -6.18
N VAL A 200 -0.42 9.68 -7.33
CA VAL A 200 -1.09 10.47 -8.38
C VAL A 200 -2.27 9.70 -8.98
N ILE A 201 -2.11 8.39 -9.18
CA ILE A 201 -3.16 7.52 -9.74
C ILE A 201 -4.31 7.35 -8.73
N PHE A 202 -4.03 7.19 -7.43
CA PHE A 202 -5.06 7.17 -6.38
C PHE A 202 -5.89 8.46 -6.39
N ALA A 203 -5.24 9.62 -6.56
CA ALA A 203 -5.93 10.90 -6.63
C ALA A 203 -6.91 10.92 -7.80
N LYS A 204 -6.49 10.44 -8.98
CA LYS A 204 -7.39 10.30 -10.14
C LYS A 204 -8.61 9.42 -9.83
N GLY A 205 -8.43 8.35 -9.06
CA GLY A 205 -9.53 7.50 -8.60
C GLY A 205 -10.60 8.28 -7.83
N PHE A 206 -10.21 9.12 -6.87
CA PHE A 206 -11.16 9.98 -6.16
C PHE A 206 -11.81 11.03 -7.08
N LEU A 207 -11.03 11.63 -7.99
CA LEU A 207 -11.52 12.66 -8.89
C LEU A 207 -12.58 12.17 -9.89
N CYS A 208 -12.69 10.87 -10.15
CA CYS A 208 -13.80 10.29 -10.92
C CYS A 208 -15.18 10.59 -10.30
N LEU A 209 -15.24 10.88 -9.00
CA LEU A 209 -16.48 11.27 -8.32
C LEU A 209 -16.84 12.74 -8.51
N TRP A 210 -15.86 13.61 -8.82
CA TRP A 210 -16.13 15.04 -9.04
C TRP A 210 -16.85 15.28 -10.37
N THR A 211 -16.59 14.44 -11.37
CA THR A 211 -17.20 14.59 -12.70
C THR A 211 -18.63 14.05 -12.81
N LYS A 212 -19.23 13.59 -11.71
CA LYS A 212 -20.61 13.10 -11.63
C LYS A 212 -21.51 14.15 -11.01
#